data_AF-A0A3D0M9C3-F1
#
_entry.id   AF-A0A3D0M9C3-F1
#
_cell.length_a   1.000
_cell.length_b   1.000
_cell.length_c   1.000
_cell.angle_alpha   90.00
_cell.angle_beta   90.00
_cell.angle_gamma   90.00
#
_symmetry.space_group_name_H-M   'P 1'
#
loop_
_entity.id
_entity.type
_entity.pdbx_description
1 polymer ?
#
loop_
_entity_poly.entity_id
_entity_poly.type
_entity_poly.pdbx_seq_one_letter_code
_entity_poly.pdbx_strand_id
1 'polypeptide(L)'
;DVMPDNNATSPEDTMVEKLTWNDYLEKLTAVLSKMEKKVLDLFLQGLDYKEIAEKLSISEKAADNALQRIRRKASAIASSGSDTDRSRKV
;
A
#
# COMPACT_ATOMS: atom_id res chain seq x y z
N ASP A 1 36.98 -19.22 -0.92
CA ASP A 1 35.79 -19.46 -1.73
C ASP A 1 34.85 -18.29 -1.51
N VAL A 2 34.73 -17.39 -2.49
CA VAL A 2 33.92 -16.17 -2.40
C VAL A 2 32.82 -16.32 -3.44
N MET A 3 31.61 -16.62 -2.98
CA MET A 3 30.42 -16.61 -3.84
C MET A 3 29.93 -15.16 -3.96
N PRO A 4 29.58 -14.68 -5.16
CA PRO A 4 29.16 -13.30 -5.41
C PRO A 4 27.78 -13.03 -4.79
N ASP A 5 27.54 -11.79 -4.39
CA ASP A 5 26.25 -11.29 -3.90
C ASP A 5 25.13 -11.59 -4.91
N ASN A 6 24.24 -12.51 -4.56
CA ASN A 6 23.06 -12.89 -5.35
C ASN A 6 21.91 -11.87 -5.24
N ASN A 7 22.20 -10.60 -4.95
CA ASN A 7 21.20 -9.54 -4.81
C ASN A 7 21.16 -8.60 -6.04
N ALA A 8 21.57 -9.08 -7.21
CA ALA A 8 21.34 -8.39 -8.46
C ALA A 8 19.85 -8.50 -8.80
N THR A 9 19.02 -7.63 -8.21
CA THR A 9 17.69 -7.32 -8.72
C THR A 9 17.88 -6.93 -10.18
N SER A 10 17.50 -7.81 -11.10
CA SER A 10 17.66 -7.56 -12.51
C SER A 10 16.89 -6.27 -12.85
N PRO A 11 17.38 -5.40 -13.73
CA PRO A 11 16.69 -4.15 -14.08
C PRO A 11 15.25 -4.39 -14.58
N GLU A 12 14.99 -5.58 -15.14
CA GLU A 12 13.65 -6.05 -15.49
C GLU A 12 12.77 -6.36 -14.27
N ASP A 13 13.30 -6.98 -13.21
CA ASP A 13 12.57 -7.27 -11.97
C ASP A 13 12.22 -5.98 -11.23
N THR A 14 13.16 -5.04 -11.15
CA THR A 14 12.89 -3.71 -10.56
C THR A 14 11.91 -2.89 -11.38
N MET A 15 11.84 -3.09 -12.70
CA MET A 15 10.83 -2.46 -13.56
C MET A 15 9.44 -3.07 -13.32
N VAL A 16 9.35 -4.40 -13.22
CA VAL A 16 8.09 -5.12 -12.94
C VAL A 16 7.55 -4.79 -11.55
N GLU A 17 8.41 -4.72 -10.53
CA GLU A 17 8.02 -4.30 -9.18
C GLU A 17 7.48 -2.87 -9.15
N LYS A 18 8.13 -1.93 -9.85
CA LYS A 18 7.63 -0.54 -9.93
C LYS A 18 6.29 -0.44 -10.63
N LEU A 19 6.07 -1.21 -11.68
CA LEU A 19 4.79 -1.22 -12.41
C LEU A 19 3.66 -1.79 -11.55
N THR A 20 3.93 -2.89 -10.83
CA THR A 20 2.96 -3.48 -9.91
C THR A 20 2.68 -2.56 -8.71
N TRP A 21 3.69 -1.84 -8.20
CA TRP A 21 3.49 -0.84 -7.14
C TRP A 21 2.64 0.34 -7.57
N ASN A 22 2.86 0.84 -8.79
CA ASN A 22 2.12 1.98 -9.29
C ASN A 22 0.65 1.62 -9.56
N ASP A 23 0.40 0.45 -10.16
CA ASP A 23 -0.96 -0.09 -10.36
C ASP A 23 -1.66 -0.37 -9.02
N TYR A 24 -0.93 -0.89 -8.03
CA TYR A 24 -1.44 -1.07 -6.67
C TYR A 24 -1.85 0.25 -6.02
N LEU A 25 -0.99 1.27 -6.07
CA LEU A 25 -1.27 2.60 -5.53
C LEU A 25 -2.44 3.28 -6.26
N GLU A 26 -2.54 3.12 -7.58
CA GLU A 26 -3.62 3.66 -8.37
C GLU A 26 -4.96 3.00 -8.02
N LYS A 27 -5.01 1.67 -7.92
CA LYS A 27 -6.19 0.93 -7.45
C LYS A 27 -6.57 1.32 -6.03
N LEU A 28 -5.59 1.42 -5.13
CA LEU A 28 -5.84 1.78 -3.74
C LEU A 28 -6.42 3.20 -3.65
N THR A 29 -5.81 4.16 -4.31
CA THR A 29 -6.32 5.54 -4.36
C THR A 29 -7.63 5.65 -5.12
N ALA A 30 -7.96 4.79 -6.08
CA ALA A 30 -9.27 4.78 -6.74
C ALA A 30 -10.40 4.37 -5.79
N VAL A 31 -10.16 3.41 -4.88
CA VAL A 31 -11.17 2.89 -3.94
C VAL A 31 -11.26 3.75 -2.66
N LEU A 32 -10.23 4.54 -2.35
CA LEU A 32 -10.21 5.46 -1.22
C LEU A 32 -11.10 6.70 -1.46
N SER A 33 -11.95 7.01 -0.48
CA SER A 33 -12.70 8.26 -0.45
C SER A 33 -11.79 9.46 -0.22
N LYS A 34 -12.27 10.67 -0.54
CA LYS A 34 -11.52 11.92 -0.33
C LYS A 34 -11.00 12.08 1.11
N MET A 35 -11.75 11.60 2.10
CA MET A 35 -11.33 11.66 3.50
C MET A 35 -10.24 10.61 3.81
N GLU A 36 -10.43 9.38 3.36
CA GLU A 36 -9.45 8.31 3.57
C GLU A 36 -8.11 8.61 2.86
N LYS A 37 -8.13 9.26 1.70
CA LYS A 37 -6.90 9.74 1.03
C LYS A 37 -6.14 10.73 1.90
N LYS A 38 -6.82 11.72 2.50
CA LYS A 38 -6.17 12.69 3.40
C LYS A 38 -5.59 12.02 4.65
N VAL A 39 -6.31 11.06 5.22
CA VAL A 39 -5.84 10.26 6.36
C VAL A 39 -4.60 9.46 5.97
N LEU A 40 -4.63 8.77 4.83
CA LEU A 40 -3.50 7.98 4.34
C LEU A 40 -2.29 8.86 4.01
N ASP A 41 -2.49 10.02 3.39
CA ASP A 41 -1.41 10.95 3.04
C ASP A 41 -0.67 11.46 4.29
N LEU A 42 -1.40 11.83 5.34
CA LEU A 42 -0.80 12.21 6.63
C LEU A 42 -0.12 11.02 7.32
N PHE A 43 -0.70 9.82 7.22
CA PHE A 43 -0.07 8.61 7.76
C PHE A 43 1.25 8.27 7.04
N LEU A 44 1.31 8.44 5.72
CA LEU A 44 2.53 8.26 4.92
C LEU A 44 3.60 9.32 5.22
N GLN A 45 3.20 10.50 5.69
CA GLN A 45 4.12 11.53 6.22
C GLN A 45 4.68 11.16 7.61
N GLY A 46 4.27 10.02 8.19
CA GLY A 46 4.74 9.54 9.48
C GLY A 46 3.96 10.09 10.69
N LEU A 47 2.79 10.71 10.45
CA LEU A 47 1.93 11.18 11.54
C LEU A 47 1.16 10.02 12.18
N ASP A 48 0.96 10.11 13.49
CA ASP A 48 0.16 9.16 14.24
C ASP A 48 -1.35 9.44 14.07
N TYR A 49 -2.20 8.44 14.27
CA TYR A 49 -3.65 8.56 14.09
C TYR A 49 -4.27 9.66 14.97
N LYS A 50 -3.64 9.97 16.11
CA LYS A 50 -4.02 11.07 17.00
C LYS A 50 -3.74 12.44 16.37
N GLU A 51 -2.54 12.62 15.82
CA GLU A 51 -2.15 13.86 15.14
C GLU A 51 -2.98 14.07 13.86
N ILE A 52 -3.30 12.98 13.16
CA ILE A 52 -4.21 12.99 12.01
C ILE A 52 -5.61 13.43 12.44
N ALA A 53 -6.09 12.92 13.58
CA ALA A 53 -7.38 13.31 14.12
C ALA A 53 -7.43 14.81 14.44
N GLU A 54 -6.39 15.32 15.10
CA GLU A 54 -6.25 16.76 15.39
C GLU A 54 -6.19 17.60 14.10
N LYS A 55 -5.33 17.23 13.14
CA LYS A 55 -5.19 17.96 11.86
C LYS A 55 -6.46 17.99 11.03
N LEU A 56 -7.21 16.89 11.01
CA LEU A 56 -8.47 16.81 10.27
C LEU A 56 -9.67 17.30 11.09
N SER A 57 -9.45 17.71 12.35
CA SER A 57 -10.50 18.09 13.29
C SER A 57 -11.60 17.02 13.41
N ILE A 58 -11.18 15.75 13.43
CA ILE A 58 -12.04 14.58 13.64
C ILE A 58 -11.69 13.90 14.96
N SER A 59 -12.52 12.98 15.43
CA SER A 59 -12.20 12.20 16.63
C SER A 59 -11.15 11.12 16.34
N GLU A 60 -10.35 10.74 17.35
CA GLU A 60 -9.40 9.62 17.26
C GLU A 60 -10.07 8.34 16.74
N LYS A 61 -11.31 8.09 17.19
CA LYS A 61 -12.13 6.97 16.72
C LYS A 61 -12.47 7.07 15.22
N ALA A 62 -12.70 8.26 14.70
CA ALA A 62 -12.96 8.46 13.28
C ALA A 62 -11.69 8.26 12.44
N ALA A 63 -10.53 8.71 12.92
CA ALA A 63 -9.24 8.46 12.31
C ALA A 63 -8.90 6.95 12.28
N ASP A 64 -9.08 6.24 13.40
CA ASP A 64 -8.92 4.79 13.46
C ASP A 64 -9.89 4.07 12.50
N ASN A 65 -11.17 4.44 12.48
CA ASN A 65 -12.13 3.87 11.53
C ASN A 65 -11.75 4.14 10.06
N ALA A 66 -11.10 5.27 9.76
CA ALA A 66 -10.58 5.54 8.43
C ALA A 66 -9.38 4.62 8.13
N LEU A 67 -8.41 4.51 9.04
CA LEU A 67 -7.24 3.63 8.89
C LEU A 67 -7.62 2.15 8.76
N GLN A 68 -8.59 1.67 9.54
CA GLN A 68 -9.11 0.31 9.41
C GLN A 68 -9.74 0.08 8.03
N ARG A 69 -10.52 1.04 7.52
CA ARG A 69 -11.12 0.95 6.17
C ARG A 69 -10.05 0.97 5.08
N ILE A 70 -9.05 1.84 5.21
CA ILE A 70 -7.88 1.90 4.32
C ILE A 70 -7.19 0.55 4.29
N ARG A 71 -6.87 -0.03 5.46
CA ARG A 71 -6.19 -1.32 5.57
C ARG A 71 -7.00 -2.46 4.98
N ARG A 72 -8.33 -2.48 5.17
CA ARG A 72 -9.21 -3.48 4.56
C ARG A 72 -9.21 -3.38 3.03
N LYS A 73 -9.29 -2.17 2.47
CA LYS A 73 -9.21 -1.93 1.02
C LYS A 73 -7.85 -2.32 0.45
N ALA A 74 -6.77 -1.93 1.12
CA ALA A 74 -5.40 -2.26 0.76
C ALA A 74 -5.15 -3.78 0.74
N SER A 75 -5.64 -4.49 1.76
CA SER A 75 -5.57 -5.96 1.84
C SER A 75 -6.42 -6.62 0.75
N ALA A 76 -7.62 -6.11 0.47
CA ALA A 76 -8.46 -6.65 -0.59
C ALA A 76 -7.79 -6.53 -1.98
N ILE A 77 -7.12 -5.42 -2.26
CA ILE A 77 -6.39 -5.21 -3.52
C ILE A 77 -5.16 -6.13 -3.59
N ALA A 78 -4.43 -6.29 -2.48
CA ALA A 78 -3.28 -7.18 -2.43
C ALA A 78 -3.67 -8.65 -2.65
N SER A 79 -4.76 -9.10 -2.02
CA SER A 79 -5.32 -10.45 -2.21
C SER A 79 -5.88 -10.67 -3.62
N SER A 80 -6.29 -9.60 -4.31
CA SER A 80 -6.77 -9.68 -5.69
C SER A 80 -5.61 -9.79 -6.70
N GLY A 81 -4.40 -9.39 -6.31
CA GLY A 81 -3.19 -9.45 -7.15
C GLY A 81 -2.39 -10.75 -7.04
N SER A 82 -2.69 -11.62 -6.06
CA SER A 82 -1.96 -12.88 -5.83
C SER A 82 -2.45 -14.08 -6.66
N ASP A 83 -3.52 -13.95 -7.45
CA ASP A 83 -4.06 -15.08 -8.22
C ASP A 83 -3.38 -15.32 -9.58
N THR A 84 -2.43 -14.48 -10.02
CA THR A 84 -1.73 -14.68 -11.31
C THR A 84 -0.43 -15.48 -11.22
N ASP A 85 0.04 -15.89 -10.04
CA ASP A 85 1.26 -16.70 -9.89
C ASP A 85 0.99 -18.15 -9.46
N ARG A 86 0.13 -18.85 -10.21
CA ARG A 86 0.02 -20.33 -10.14
C ARG A 86 0.05 -21.05 -11.49
N SER A 87 0.23 -20.36 -12.61
CA SER A 87 0.46 -21.00 -13.92
C SER A 87 1.93 -21.01 -14.31
N ARG A 88 2.79 -21.60 -13.47
CA ARG A 88 4.08 -22.15 -13.92
C ARG A 88 4.54 -23.25 -12.96
N LYS A 89 3.74 -24.31 -12.83
CA LYS A 89 4.25 -25.59 -12.34
C LYS A 89 4.20 -26.55 -13.52
N VAL A 90 5.40 -26.76 -14.08
CA VAL A 90 5.74 -27.79 -15.07
C VAL A 90 5.40 -29.18 -14.55
#